data_AF-A0A4D4JU86-F1
#
_entry.id   AF-A0A4D4JU86-F1
#
_cell.length_a   1.000
_cell.length_b   1.000
_cell.length_c   1.000
_cell.angle_alpha   90.00
_cell.angle_beta   90.00
_cell.angle_gamma   90.00
#
_symmetry.space_group_name_H-M   'P 1'
#
loop_
_entity.id
_entity.type
_entity.pdbx_description
1 polymer ?
#
loop_
_entity_poly.entity_id
_entity_poly.type
_entity_poly.pdbx_seq_one_letter_code
_entity_poly.pdbx_strand_id
1 'polypeptide(L)'
;MTNPQDDQDTQAPHPTPDAPPPGCPAHAARLYGPDFRRRPAETYQRIRHESGQVAPVLLEGDIDAWFVLGYRETRQVLSDVETFGRDPRRWNGWDSVPPDWPLLPWVAYSPMMTFTEGEEHRQRATAAGEALATIDPFVLRGHCERFADQLIDKFAASGKADLVYDYIYSVPTLATAELFGLSDDEAGLEALAGGLTISFLSNEEAIAGQQQVAAYVAELVKAKREAPGPDLTSQFILNTPDLTEEQQTADLMVLMAAALPLTSYWIGNTLRLMLTDERFAMTLSGNRRSIGEAMNEVLWADSPLQNLIGRYATRDTALGAGASAPATSSSLAWPPPTPIRCCGPTPPSARAGTTRMSASAAVTTAARWAVPRRPGSSRRRRSRCCWTAFRT
;
A
#
# COMPACT_ATOMS: atom_id res chain seq x y z
N MET A 1 66.66 -36.79 19.33
CA MET A 1 66.33 -35.68 18.43
C MET A 1 65.86 -36.29 17.13
N THR A 2 64.56 -36.41 16.95
CA THR A 2 63.95 -36.83 15.69
C THR A 2 62.59 -36.16 15.66
N ASN A 3 62.44 -35.17 14.78
CA ASN A 3 61.14 -34.55 14.49
C ASN A 3 60.93 -34.65 12.97
N PRO A 4 59.89 -35.36 12.50
CA PRO A 4 59.46 -35.33 11.12
C PRO A 4 58.23 -34.42 10.93
N GLN A 5 58.33 -33.60 9.88
CA GLN A 5 57.32 -33.21 8.89
C GLN A 5 55.92 -32.71 9.28
N ASP A 6 55.62 -31.56 8.68
CA ASP A 6 54.32 -30.94 8.39
C ASP A 6 53.26 -31.93 7.87
N ASP A 7 52.08 -31.87 8.48
CA ASP A 7 50.80 -32.05 7.80
C ASP A 7 49.90 -30.86 8.20
N GLN A 8 49.65 -29.97 7.24
CA GLN A 8 48.70 -28.87 7.38
C GLN A 8 47.29 -29.38 7.02
N ASP A 9 46.53 -29.79 8.03
CA ASP A 9 45.07 -29.91 7.89
C ASP A 9 44.46 -28.50 7.88
N THR A 10 43.96 -28.08 6.73
CA THR A 10 43.16 -26.85 6.58
C THR A 10 41.77 -27.12 7.15
N GLN A 11 41.60 -26.90 8.45
CA GLN A 11 40.33 -27.07 9.12
C GLN A 11 39.37 -25.92 8.75
N ALA A 12 38.30 -26.25 8.03
CA ALA A 12 37.19 -25.33 7.77
C ALA A 12 36.62 -24.79 9.10
N PRO A 13 36.20 -23.51 9.19
CA PRO A 13 35.70 -22.94 10.42
C PRO A 13 34.42 -23.67 10.86
N HIS A 14 34.44 -24.18 12.10
CA HIS A 14 33.28 -24.80 12.75
C HIS A 14 32.15 -23.78 12.91
N PRO A 15 30.90 -24.11 12.56
CA PRO A 15 29.76 -23.23 12.83
C PRO A 15 29.53 -23.13 14.35
N THR A 16 29.34 -21.91 14.83
CA THR A 16 28.98 -21.61 16.23
C THR A 16 27.66 -22.30 16.61
N PRO A 17 27.52 -22.89 17.82
CA PRO A 17 26.37 -23.74 18.19
C PRO A 17 25.03 -23.03 18.29
N ASP A 18 25.01 -21.68 18.30
CA ASP A 18 23.82 -20.86 18.54
C ASP A 18 23.22 -20.23 17.28
N ALA A 19 23.77 -20.50 16.10
CA ALA A 19 23.12 -20.09 14.85
C ALA A 19 22.14 -21.18 14.40
N PRO A 20 20.84 -20.88 14.25
CA PRO A 20 19.90 -21.82 13.66
C PRO A 20 20.39 -22.29 12.28
N PRO A 21 20.02 -23.49 11.81
CA PRO A 21 20.45 -23.93 10.48
C PRO A 21 19.93 -22.99 9.38
N PRO A 22 20.65 -22.87 8.24
CA PRO A 22 20.16 -22.15 7.06
C PRO A 22 18.79 -22.67 6.65
N GLY A 23 17.79 -21.80 6.54
CA GLY A 23 16.40 -22.18 6.27
C GLY A 23 15.50 -22.33 7.50
N CYS A 24 16.01 -22.09 8.72
CA CYS A 24 15.18 -22.02 9.93
C CYS A 24 14.38 -20.69 9.98
N PRO A 25 13.09 -20.69 10.38
CA PRO A 25 12.26 -19.47 10.54
C PRO A 25 12.88 -18.39 11.44
N ALA A 26 13.82 -18.78 12.31
CA ALA A 26 14.59 -17.85 13.15
C ALA A 26 15.44 -16.82 12.35
N HIS A 27 15.64 -17.02 11.05
CA HIS A 27 16.28 -16.05 10.14
C HIS A 27 15.30 -15.24 9.30
N ALA A 28 13.98 -15.39 9.49
CA ALA A 28 12.99 -14.70 8.70
C ALA A 28 12.99 -13.19 8.99
N ALA A 29 12.99 -12.39 7.92
CA ALA A 29 12.92 -10.94 8.05
C ALA A 29 11.52 -10.51 8.46
N ARG A 30 11.43 -9.56 9.41
CA ARG A 30 10.16 -8.95 9.81
C ARG A 30 9.74 -7.89 8.81
N LEU A 31 8.53 -8.01 8.27
CA LEU A 31 7.89 -7.01 7.42
C LEU A 31 7.05 -6.01 8.23
N TYR A 32 7.40 -5.81 9.50
CA TYR A 32 6.74 -4.90 10.42
C TYR A 32 7.75 -4.23 11.35
N GLY A 33 7.25 -3.30 12.16
CA GLY A 33 8.06 -2.58 13.14
C GLY A 33 8.80 -1.34 12.58
N PRO A 34 9.56 -0.65 13.44
CA PRO A 34 10.11 0.67 13.13
C PRO A 34 11.13 0.66 12.00
N ASP A 35 11.94 -0.40 11.87
CA ASP A 35 12.93 -0.51 10.81
C ASP A 35 12.27 -0.64 9.44
N PHE A 36 11.29 -1.54 9.32
CA PHE A 36 10.53 -1.70 8.08
C PHE A 36 9.77 -0.43 7.69
N ARG A 37 9.10 0.23 8.65
CA ARG A 37 8.36 1.47 8.40
C ARG A 37 9.25 2.63 7.94
N ARG A 38 10.49 2.72 8.46
CA ARG A 38 11.43 3.80 8.09
C ARG A 38 12.16 3.52 6.79
N ARG A 39 12.52 2.26 6.53
CA ARG A 39 13.40 1.85 5.43
C ARG A 39 12.89 0.57 4.74
N PRO A 40 11.70 0.62 4.12
CA PRO A 40 11.11 -0.57 3.48
C PRO A 40 11.95 -1.04 2.29
N ALA A 41 12.42 -0.12 1.44
CA ALA A 41 13.24 -0.45 0.27
C ALA A 41 14.56 -1.16 0.64
N GLU A 42 15.24 -0.70 1.69
CA GLU A 42 16.45 -1.37 2.20
C GLU A 42 16.13 -2.76 2.74
N THR A 43 14.98 -2.92 3.41
CA THR A 43 14.53 -4.22 3.92
C THR A 43 14.30 -5.20 2.77
N TYR A 44 13.62 -4.79 1.70
CA TYR A 44 13.43 -5.63 0.51
C TYR A 44 14.75 -5.99 -0.18
N GLN A 45 15.68 -5.03 -0.29
CA GLN A 45 16.99 -5.30 -0.87
C GLN A 45 17.79 -6.32 -0.04
N ARG A 46 17.75 -6.18 1.28
CA ARG A 46 18.37 -7.13 2.21
C ARG A 46 17.78 -8.54 2.06
N ILE A 47 16.46 -8.66 2.11
CA ILE A 47 15.77 -9.95 1.94
C ILE A 47 16.15 -10.58 0.59
N ARG A 48 16.16 -9.78 -0.48
CA ARG A 48 16.54 -10.26 -1.81
C ARG A 48 17.99 -10.76 -1.86
N HIS A 49 18.90 -10.06 -1.19
CA HIS A 49 20.31 -10.41 -1.14
C HIS A 49 20.56 -11.68 -0.31
N GLU A 50 19.87 -11.82 0.83
CA GLU A 50 20.08 -12.92 1.79
C GLU A 50 19.34 -14.20 1.40
N SER A 51 18.10 -14.08 0.93
CA SER A 51 17.18 -15.20 0.72
C SER A 51 16.78 -15.41 -0.75
N GLY A 52 17.15 -14.48 -1.65
CA GLY A 52 16.83 -14.57 -3.07
C GLY A 52 15.46 -14.00 -3.44
N GLN A 53 14.83 -14.54 -4.49
CA GLN A 53 13.58 -14.00 -5.04
C GLN A 53 12.33 -14.41 -4.28
N VAL A 54 12.43 -15.44 -3.43
CA VAL A 54 11.35 -15.96 -2.59
C VAL A 54 11.93 -16.24 -1.21
N ALA A 55 11.35 -15.67 -0.16
CA ALA A 55 11.92 -15.69 1.18
C ALA A 55 10.85 -15.92 2.26
N PRO A 56 11.15 -16.70 3.31
CA PRO A 56 10.30 -16.70 4.51
C PRO A 56 10.41 -15.35 5.22
N VAL A 57 9.27 -14.83 5.69
CA VAL A 57 9.15 -13.57 6.40
C VAL A 57 8.18 -13.70 7.58
N LEU A 58 8.25 -12.72 8.48
CA LEU A 58 7.34 -12.59 9.61
C LEU A 58 6.48 -11.35 9.43
N LEU A 59 5.16 -11.53 9.49
CA LEU A 59 4.16 -10.48 9.57
C LEU A 59 3.97 -10.02 11.02
N GLU A 60 3.17 -8.98 11.25
CA GLU A 60 2.81 -8.50 12.59
C GLU A 60 2.53 -9.66 13.55
N GLY A 61 3.08 -9.62 14.77
CA GLY A 61 2.89 -10.71 15.74
C GLY A 61 3.71 -11.98 15.45
N ASP A 62 4.77 -11.87 14.64
CA ASP A 62 5.64 -12.99 14.26
C ASP A 62 4.88 -14.14 13.53
N ILE A 63 3.88 -13.79 12.74
CA ILE A 63 3.12 -14.75 11.93
C ILE A 63 3.90 -15.08 10.65
N ASP A 64 4.14 -16.37 10.42
CA ASP A 64 4.90 -16.86 9.27
C ASP A 64 4.18 -16.63 7.93
N ALA A 65 4.93 -16.15 6.93
CA ALA A 65 4.49 -16.04 5.55
C ALA A 65 5.66 -16.19 4.56
N TRP A 66 5.36 -16.37 3.28
CA TRP A 66 6.32 -16.29 2.18
C TRP A 66 6.23 -14.95 1.47
N PHE A 67 7.39 -14.34 1.20
CA PHE A 67 7.52 -13.11 0.45
C PHE A 67 8.15 -13.38 -0.93
N VAL A 68 7.56 -12.84 -1.99
CA VAL A 68 7.88 -13.09 -3.40
C VAL A 68 8.37 -11.80 -4.04
N LEU A 69 9.68 -11.60 -3.97
CA LEU A 69 10.38 -10.36 -4.37
C LEU A 69 10.71 -10.29 -5.87
N GLY A 70 10.71 -11.43 -6.55
CA GLY A 70 11.13 -11.54 -7.94
C GLY A 70 10.01 -11.32 -8.93
N TYR A 71 10.29 -10.57 -10.01
CA TYR A 71 9.29 -10.20 -11.01
C TYR A 71 8.61 -11.41 -11.67
N ARG A 72 9.43 -12.41 -12.02
CA ARG A 72 8.95 -13.59 -12.72
C ARG A 72 8.07 -14.43 -11.80
N GLU A 73 8.50 -14.58 -10.55
CA GLU A 73 7.81 -15.32 -9.51
C GLU A 73 6.50 -14.63 -9.12
N THR A 74 6.49 -13.30 -8.92
CA THR A 74 5.26 -12.54 -8.68
C THR A 74 4.30 -12.71 -9.85
N ARG A 75 4.78 -12.56 -11.10
CA ARG A 75 3.93 -12.73 -12.28
C ARG A 75 3.34 -14.13 -12.36
N GLN A 76 4.11 -15.17 -12.03
CA GLN A 76 3.63 -16.54 -11.94
C GLN A 76 2.52 -16.68 -10.88
N VAL A 77 2.77 -16.21 -9.65
CA VAL A 77 1.81 -16.26 -8.54
C VAL A 77 0.50 -15.53 -8.89
N LEU A 78 0.59 -14.39 -9.57
CA LEU A 78 -0.61 -13.61 -9.93
C LEU A 78 -1.36 -14.14 -11.15
N SER A 79 -0.69 -14.93 -12.02
CA SER A 79 -1.31 -15.46 -13.25
C SER A 79 -1.84 -16.89 -13.09
N ASP A 80 -1.19 -17.71 -12.26
CA ASP A 80 -1.58 -19.11 -11.99
C ASP A 80 -2.57 -19.15 -10.82
N VAL A 81 -3.82 -18.78 -11.11
CA VAL A 81 -4.90 -18.69 -10.12
C VAL A 81 -5.39 -20.04 -9.59
N GLU A 82 -5.08 -21.14 -10.28
CA GLU A 82 -5.41 -22.50 -9.85
C GLU A 82 -4.45 -22.98 -8.77
N THR A 83 -3.16 -22.66 -8.91
CA THR A 83 -2.14 -22.98 -7.90
C THR A 83 -2.13 -21.96 -6.76
N PHE A 84 -2.33 -20.68 -7.06
CA PHE A 84 -2.29 -19.57 -6.10
C PHE A 84 -3.66 -18.91 -5.98
N GLY A 85 -4.51 -19.56 -5.20
CA GLY A 85 -5.85 -19.07 -4.87
C GLY A 85 -5.82 -17.80 -4.02
N ARG A 86 -6.99 -17.22 -3.79
CA ARG A 86 -7.21 -16.05 -2.95
C ARG A 86 -8.16 -16.28 -1.79
N ASP A 87 -8.77 -17.47 -1.70
CA ASP A 87 -9.64 -17.83 -0.58
C ASP A 87 -8.81 -18.01 0.69
N PRO A 88 -8.96 -17.12 1.69
CA PRO A 88 -8.18 -17.17 2.89
C PRO A 88 -8.53 -18.33 3.82
N ARG A 89 -9.68 -18.98 3.63
CA ARG A 89 -10.07 -20.16 4.42
C ARG A 89 -9.13 -21.35 4.20
N ARG A 90 -8.31 -21.32 3.14
CA ARG A 90 -7.29 -22.34 2.89
C ARG A 90 -6.03 -22.16 3.71
N TRP A 91 -5.83 -21.02 4.37
CA TRP A 91 -4.59 -20.75 5.10
C TRP A 91 -4.44 -21.69 6.29
N ASN A 92 -3.30 -22.37 6.40
CA ASN A 92 -2.98 -23.24 7.53
C ASN A 92 -2.45 -22.47 8.76
N GLY A 93 -2.17 -21.17 8.63
CA GLY A 93 -1.64 -20.35 9.72
C GLY A 93 -2.68 -19.82 10.69
N TRP A 94 -3.99 -20.05 10.44
CA TRP A 94 -5.07 -19.47 11.24
C TRP A 94 -4.97 -19.77 12.74
N ASP A 95 -4.46 -20.95 13.12
CA ASP A 95 -4.30 -21.33 14.53
C ASP A 95 -3.30 -20.42 15.29
N SER A 96 -2.40 -19.75 14.58
CA SER A 96 -1.42 -18.82 15.16
C SER A 96 -1.91 -17.37 15.16
N VAL A 97 -3.03 -17.06 14.49
CA VAL A 97 -3.51 -15.69 14.31
C VAL A 97 -4.36 -15.25 15.51
N PRO A 98 -3.97 -14.18 16.22
CA PRO A 98 -4.78 -13.69 17.32
C PRO A 98 -6.07 -13.00 16.81
N PRO A 99 -7.17 -13.00 17.59
CA PRO A 99 -8.45 -12.40 17.16
C PRO A 99 -8.40 -10.89 16.88
N ASP A 100 -7.42 -10.18 17.42
CA ASP A 100 -7.19 -8.74 17.27
C ASP A 100 -6.02 -8.44 16.31
N TRP A 101 -5.63 -9.41 15.48
CA TRP A 101 -4.51 -9.25 14.57
C TRP A 101 -4.75 -8.10 13.56
N PRO A 102 -3.83 -7.11 13.45
CA PRO A 102 -4.06 -5.90 12.66
C PRO A 102 -4.18 -6.14 11.14
N LEU A 103 -3.79 -7.32 10.64
CA LEU A 103 -3.93 -7.68 9.22
C LEU A 103 -5.24 -8.40 8.90
N LEU A 104 -6.11 -8.65 9.89
CA LEU A 104 -7.42 -9.27 9.66
C LEU A 104 -8.28 -8.57 8.59
N PRO A 105 -8.34 -7.22 8.49
CA PRO A 105 -9.11 -6.57 7.43
C PRO A 105 -8.70 -6.98 6.00
N TRP A 106 -7.48 -7.49 5.81
CA TRP A 106 -6.94 -7.90 4.53
C TRP A 106 -7.09 -9.39 4.23
N VAL A 107 -7.17 -10.25 5.25
CA VAL A 107 -7.16 -11.72 5.08
C VAL A 107 -8.34 -12.44 5.71
N ALA A 108 -9.12 -11.79 6.58
CA ALA A 108 -10.31 -12.42 7.15
C ALA A 108 -11.33 -12.62 6.04
N TYR A 109 -11.87 -13.82 5.95
CA TYR A 109 -12.88 -14.14 4.94
C TYR A 109 -14.10 -13.20 5.07
N SER A 110 -14.54 -12.70 3.93
CA SER A 110 -15.72 -11.86 3.76
C SER A 110 -16.33 -12.19 2.39
N PRO A 111 -17.65 -11.97 2.16
CA PRO A 111 -18.27 -12.23 0.86
C PRO A 111 -17.88 -11.24 -0.27
N MET A 112 -16.63 -10.74 -0.26
CA MET A 112 -16.03 -9.85 -1.27
C MET A 112 -15.53 -10.64 -2.49
N MET A 113 -15.61 -10.03 -3.68
CA MET A 113 -15.12 -10.58 -4.94
C MET A 113 -13.61 -10.84 -4.95
N THR A 114 -12.86 -10.20 -4.06
CA THR A 114 -11.41 -10.40 -3.89
C THR A 114 -11.09 -11.73 -3.22
N PHE A 115 -12.07 -12.42 -2.63
CA PHE A 115 -11.92 -13.75 -2.04
C PHE A 115 -12.65 -14.86 -2.82
N THR A 116 -13.42 -14.52 -3.85
CA THR A 116 -14.10 -15.51 -4.72
C THR A 116 -13.19 -16.04 -5.81
N GLU A 117 -13.46 -17.21 -6.36
CA GLU A 117 -12.61 -17.86 -7.37
C GLU A 117 -13.42 -18.41 -8.55
N GLY A 118 -12.73 -18.82 -9.62
CA GLY A 118 -13.35 -19.46 -10.79
C GLY A 118 -14.45 -18.61 -11.46
N GLU A 119 -15.60 -19.23 -11.70
CA GLU A 119 -16.75 -18.60 -12.35
C GLU A 119 -17.36 -17.48 -11.51
N GLU A 120 -17.49 -17.65 -10.19
CA GLU A 120 -18.06 -16.62 -9.31
C GLU A 120 -17.27 -15.31 -9.39
N HIS A 121 -15.93 -15.40 -9.34
CA HIS A 121 -15.11 -14.22 -9.52
C HIS A 121 -15.26 -13.61 -10.92
N ARG A 122 -15.25 -14.43 -11.97
CA ARG A 122 -15.41 -13.93 -13.34
C ARG A 122 -16.71 -13.15 -13.50
N GLN A 123 -17.81 -13.65 -12.95
CA GLN A 123 -19.11 -12.97 -12.99
C GLN A 123 -19.05 -11.62 -12.28
N ARG A 124 -18.60 -11.59 -11.02
CA ARG A 124 -18.53 -10.35 -10.22
C ARG A 124 -17.56 -9.33 -10.81
N ALA A 125 -16.40 -9.76 -11.28
CA ALA A 125 -15.41 -8.89 -11.91
C ALA A 125 -15.90 -8.35 -13.26
N THR A 126 -16.65 -9.15 -14.03
CA THR A 126 -17.27 -8.70 -15.29
C THR A 126 -18.32 -7.63 -15.00
N ALA A 127 -19.21 -7.87 -14.03
CA ALA A 127 -20.22 -6.88 -13.66
C ALA A 127 -19.62 -5.55 -13.17
N ALA A 128 -18.52 -5.60 -12.41
CA ALA A 128 -17.76 -4.41 -12.02
C ALA A 128 -17.12 -3.70 -13.23
N GLY A 129 -16.54 -4.47 -14.15
CA GLY A 129 -15.96 -3.94 -15.39
C GLY A 129 -17.00 -3.28 -16.30
N GLU A 130 -18.19 -3.87 -16.41
CA GLU A 130 -19.31 -3.31 -17.17
C GLU A 130 -19.84 -2.03 -16.53
N ALA A 131 -19.97 -1.98 -15.20
CA ALA A 131 -20.35 -0.76 -14.48
C ALA A 131 -19.30 0.36 -14.63
N LEU A 132 -18.00 0.03 -14.63
CA LEU A 132 -16.94 0.98 -14.93
C LEU A 132 -16.97 1.47 -16.39
N ALA A 133 -17.32 0.59 -17.33
CA ALA A 133 -17.38 0.91 -18.75
C ALA A 133 -18.52 1.89 -19.10
N THR A 134 -19.51 2.08 -18.23
CA THR A 134 -20.56 3.10 -18.44
C THR A 134 -20.06 4.52 -18.17
N ILE A 135 -18.91 4.68 -17.51
CA ILE A 135 -18.36 5.98 -17.17
C ILE A 135 -17.69 6.61 -18.40
N ASP A 136 -18.14 7.82 -18.76
CA ASP A 136 -17.51 8.57 -19.84
C ASP A 136 -16.18 9.20 -19.35
N PRO A 137 -15.02 8.80 -19.92
CA PRO A 137 -13.71 9.29 -19.50
C PRO A 137 -13.49 10.79 -19.79
N PHE A 138 -14.18 11.36 -20.79
CA PHE A 138 -14.08 12.79 -21.11
C PHE A 138 -14.89 13.62 -20.11
N VAL A 139 -16.07 13.14 -19.72
CA VAL A 139 -16.85 13.75 -18.65
C VAL A 139 -16.05 13.70 -17.36
N LEU A 140 -15.59 12.51 -16.94
CA LEU A 140 -14.80 12.37 -15.70
C LEU A 140 -13.56 13.29 -15.70
N ARG A 141 -12.84 13.39 -16.83
CA ARG A 141 -11.72 14.34 -16.98
C ARG A 141 -12.16 15.77 -16.72
N GLY A 142 -13.26 16.22 -17.32
CA GLY A 142 -13.78 17.57 -17.11
C GLY A 142 -14.18 17.84 -15.65
N HIS A 143 -14.71 16.85 -14.94
CA HIS A 143 -14.95 16.96 -13.49
C HIS A 143 -13.65 17.09 -12.72
N CYS A 144 -12.65 16.24 -12.98
CA CYS A 144 -11.35 16.28 -12.33
C CYS A 144 -10.60 17.60 -12.56
N GLU A 145 -10.62 18.14 -13.79
CA GLU A 145 -10.00 19.44 -14.12
C GLU A 145 -10.66 20.56 -13.31
N ARG A 146 -11.98 20.62 -13.29
CA ARG A 146 -12.73 21.59 -12.48
C ARG A 146 -12.43 21.46 -10.98
N PHE A 147 -12.38 20.24 -10.44
CA PHE A 147 -12.03 20.03 -9.03
C PHE A 147 -10.61 20.50 -8.72
N ALA A 148 -9.66 20.17 -9.60
CA ALA A 148 -8.27 20.59 -9.45
C ALA A 148 -8.14 22.12 -9.45
N ASP A 149 -8.77 22.81 -10.42
CA ASP A 149 -8.74 24.27 -10.52
C ASP A 149 -9.33 24.92 -9.26
N GLN A 150 -10.50 24.46 -8.80
CA GLN A 150 -11.14 24.97 -7.59
C GLN A 150 -10.29 24.78 -6.33
N LEU A 151 -9.54 23.68 -6.24
CA LEU A 151 -8.65 23.42 -5.12
C LEU A 151 -7.40 24.30 -5.19
N ILE A 152 -6.83 24.45 -6.38
CA ILE A 152 -5.65 25.31 -6.62
C ILE A 152 -5.98 26.78 -6.32
N ASP A 153 -7.14 27.26 -6.74
CA ASP A 153 -7.59 28.64 -6.50
C ASP A 153 -7.62 29.01 -5.01
N LYS A 154 -7.84 28.04 -4.10
CA LYS A 154 -7.84 28.26 -2.65
C LYS A 154 -6.47 28.68 -2.10
N PHE A 155 -5.38 28.25 -2.73
CA PHE A 155 -4.01 28.52 -2.28
C PHE A 155 -3.14 29.26 -3.29
N ALA A 156 -3.62 29.47 -4.52
CA ALA A 156 -2.89 30.19 -5.56
C ALA A 156 -2.47 31.59 -5.13
N ALA A 157 -3.35 32.32 -4.44
CA ALA A 157 -3.08 33.68 -3.95
C ALA A 157 -2.05 33.73 -2.81
N SER A 158 -2.00 32.70 -1.96
CA SER A 158 -1.03 32.63 -0.85
C SER A 158 0.35 32.14 -1.30
N GLY A 159 0.40 31.41 -2.43
CA GLY A 159 1.61 30.75 -2.94
C GLY A 159 2.14 29.64 -2.04
N LYS A 160 1.35 29.18 -1.05
CA LYS A 160 1.72 28.14 -0.08
C LYS A 160 0.53 27.23 0.20
N ALA A 161 0.77 25.93 0.17
CA ALA A 161 -0.24 24.90 0.43
C ALA A 161 0.41 23.70 1.12
N ASP A 162 -0.37 22.98 1.93
CA ASP A 162 -0.08 21.60 2.23
C ASP A 162 -0.76 20.73 1.16
N LEU A 163 -0.01 20.36 0.12
CA LEU A 163 -0.58 19.62 -1.02
C LEU A 163 -1.23 18.32 -0.62
N VAL A 164 -0.87 17.71 0.51
CA VAL A 164 -1.49 16.47 0.98
C VAL A 164 -2.96 16.71 1.30
N TYR A 165 -3.23 17.71 2.14
CA TYR A 165 -4.59 18.04 2.59
C TYR A 165 -5.36 18.94 1.62
N ASP A 166 -4.67 19.91 1.02
CA ASP A 166 -5.30 20.93 0.18
C ASP A 166 -5.60 20.46 -1.25
N TYR A 167 -5.04 19.32 -1.68
CA TYR A 167 -5.15 18.85 -3.07
C TYR A 167 -5.21 17.32 -3.24
N ILE A 168 -4.19 16.58 -2.77
CA ILE A 168 -3.94 15.17 -3.10
C ILE A 168 -5.08 14.25 -2.63
N TYR A 169 -5.61 14.47 -1.42
CA TYR A 169 -6.75 13.69 -0.94
C TYR A 169 -8.09 14.19 -1.50
N SER A 170 -8.22 15.50 -1.73
CA SER A 170 -9.48 16.10 -2.17
C SER A 170 -9.87 15.70 -3.58
N VAL A 171 -8.92 15.68 -4.54
CA VAL A 171 -9.25 15.37 -5.94
C VAL A 171 -9.85 13.97 -6.10
N PRO A 172 -9.22 12.87 -5.62
CA PRO A 172 -9.81 11.53 -5.74
C PRO A 172 -11.08 11.36 -4.93
N THR A 173 -11.20 12.06 -3.80
CA THR A 173 -12.41 12.02 -2.97
C THR A 173 -13.62 12.60 -3.72
N LEU A 174 -13.47 13.78 -4.34
CA LEU A 174 -14.52 14.40 -5.16
C LEU A 174 -14.84 13.58 -6.42
N ALA A 175 -13.82 13.04 -7.08
CA ALA A 175 -14.01 12.17 -8.23
C ALA A 175 -14.75 10.87 -7.86
N THR A 176 -14.41 10.26 -6.72
CA THR A 176 -15.10 9.07 -6.20
C THR A 176 -16.54 9.39 -5.83
N ALA A 177 -16.80 10.56 -5.24
CA ALA A 177 -18.16 10.99 -4.91
C ALA A 177 -19.06 11.06 -6.16
N GLU A 178 -18.57 11.69 -7.22
CA GLU A 178 -19.25 11.76 -8.51
C GLU A 178 -19.49 10.35 -9.10
N LEU A 179 -18.43 9.53 -9.17
CA LEU A 179 -18.48 8.22 -9.82
C LEU A 179 -19.45 7.26 -9.13
N PHE A 180 -19.44 7.23 -7.80
CA PHE A 180 -20.28 6.31 -7.02
C PHE A 180 -21.66 6.88 -6.68
N GLY A 181 -21.96 8.11 -7.13
CA GLY A 181 -23.23 8.77 -6.87
C GLY A 181 -23.45 9.05 -5.39
N LEU A 182 -22.39 9.41 -4.68
CA LEU A 182 -22.44 9.81 -3.27
C LEU A 182 -23.15 11.16 -3.13
N SER A 183 -23.77 11.40 -1.98
CA SER A 183 -24.34 12.71 -1.67
C SER A 183 -23.24 13.76 -1.51
N ASP A 184 -23.54 15.01 -1.86
CA ASP A 184 -22.67 16.19 -1.65
C ASP A 184 -22.48 16.58 -0.16
N ASP A 185 -22.80 15.69 0.78
CA ASP A 185 -22.53 15.89 2.20
C ASP A 185 -21.02 15.81 2.46
N GLU A 186 -20.41 16.98 2.63
CA GLU A 186 -18.97 17.13 2.90
C GLU A 186 -18.54 16.29 4.11
N ALA A 187 -19.34 16.26 5.18
CA ALA A 187 -19.00 15.52 6.40
C ALA A 187 -19.01 14.00 6.18
N GLY A 188 -20.02 13.48 5.47
CA GLY A 188 -20.10 12.07 5.10
C GLY A 188 -18.96 11.65 4.15
N LEU A 189 -18.60 12.53 3.21
CA LEU A 189 -17.52 12.26 2.27
C LEU A 189 -16.14 12.26 2.95
N GLU A 190 -15.88 13.21 3.85
CA GLU A 190 -14.68 13.21 4.69
C GLU A 190 -14.60 11.95 5.57
N ALA A 191 -15.73 11.55 6.16
CA ALA A 191 -15.82 10.34 6.97
C ALA A 191 -15.54 9.07 6.15
N LEU A 192 -16.06 8.97 4.92
CA LEU A 192 -15.78 7.86 4.02
C LEU A 192 -14.30 7.82 3.63
N ALA A 193 -13.74 8.95 3.18
CA ALA A 193 -12.34 9.03 2.77
C ALA A 193 -11.37 8.73 3.92
N GLY A 194 -11.66 9.24 5.12
CA GLY A 194 -10.92 8.93 6.34
C GLY A 194 -11.03 7.45 6.72
N GLY A 195 -12.24 6.89 6.69
CA GLY A 195 -12.47 5.47 6.97
C GLY A 195 -11.73 4.54 5.99
N LEU A 196 -11.75 4.86 4.69
CA LEU A 196 -11.00 4.13 3.65
C LEU A 196 -9.49 4.26 3.85
N THR A 197 -8.99 5.42 4.27
CA THR A 197 -7.56 5.58 4.55
C THR A 197 -7.14 4.76 5.77
N ILE A 198 -7.96 4.78 6.84
CA ILE A 198 -7.71 4.05 8.08
C ILE A 198 -7.80 2.53 7.84
N SER A 199 -8.74 2.05 7.03
CA SER A 199 -8.88 0.61 6.74
C SER A 199 -7.67 0.01 6.01
N PHE A 200 -6.87 0.84 5.32
CA PHE A 200 -5.61 0.43 4.69
C PHE A 200 -4.43 0.37 5.65
N LEU A 201 -4.57 0.86 6.89
CA LEU A 201 -3.53 0.77 7.88
C LEU A 201 -3.36 -0.69 8.35
N SER A 202 -2.14 -1.02 8.78
CA SER A 202 -1.83 -2.29 9.43
C SER A 202 -1.74 -2.08 10.95
N ASN A 203 -2.80 -1.53 11.54
CA ASN A 203 -2.88 -1.24 12.98
C ASN A 203 -4.30 -1.52 13.53
N GLU A 204 -4.47 -1.36 14.84
CA GLU A 204 -5.74 -1.60 15.55
C GLU A 204 -6.90 -0.73 15.04
N GLU A 205 -6.63 0.43 14.43
CA GLU A 205 -7.65 1.35 13.92
C GLU A 205 -8.28 0.85 12.62
N ALA A 206 -7.60 -0.05 11.88
CA ALA A 206 -8.04 -0.52 10.58
C ALA A 206 -9.42 -1.20 10.62
N ILE A 207 -9.71 -1.95 11.68
CA ILE A 207 -11.01 -2.59 11.89
C ILE A 207 -12.11 -1.54 12.04
N ALA A 208 -11.88 -0.50 12.83
CA ALA A 208 -12.85 0.58 13.02
C ALA A 208 -13.10 1.35 11.70
N GLY A 209 -12.04 1.61 10.93
CA GLY A 209 -12.14 2.20 9.60
C GLY A 209 -12.99 1.35 8.65
N GLN A 210 -12.75 0.04 8.61
CA GLN A 210 -13.52 -0.89 7.79
C GLN A 210 -15.01 -0.92 8.16
N GLN A 211 -15.33 -0.94 9.47
CA GLN A 211 -16.71 -0.91 9.95
C GLN A 211 -17.43 0.39 9.57
N GLN A 212 -16.75 1.53 9.70
CA GLN A 212 -17.29 2.83 9.32
C GLN A 212 -17.60 2.90 7.82
N VAL A 213 -16.69 2.42 6.98
CA VAL A 213 -16.90 2.34 5.52
C VAL A 213 -18.04 1.39 5.19
N ALA A 214 -18.10 0.22 5.82
CA ALA A 214 -19.16 -0.77 5.58
C ALA A 214 -20.55 -0.19 5.89
N ALA A 215 -20.70 0.52 7.01
CA ALA A 215 -21.95 1.17 7.36
C ALA A 215 -22.37 2.23 6.34
N TYR A 216 -21.42 3.06 5.88
CA TYR A 216 -21.70 4.07 4.87
C TYR A 216 -22.12 3.45 3.52
N VAL A 217 -21.39 2.44 3.06
CA VAL A 217 -21.66 1.77 1.77
C VAL A 217 -22.98 1.00 1.83
N ALA A 218 -23.32 0.39 2.96
CA ALA A 218 -24.60 -0.31 3.12
C ALA A 218 -25.81 0.66 2.95
N GLU A 219 -25.76 1.83 3.58
CA GLU A 219 -26.79 2.86 3.40
C GLU A 219 -26.86 3.37 1.96
N LEU A 220 -25.71 3.54 1.31
CA LEU A 220 -25.66 3.90 -0.11
C LEU A 220 -26.33 2.82 -0.99
N VAL A 221 -25.99 1.55 -0.79
CA VAL A 221 -26.57 0.42 -1.55
C VAL A 221 -28.08 0.40 -1.39
N LYS A 222 -28.57 0.54 -0.16
CA LYS A 222 -30.01 0.60 0.12
C LYS A 222 -30.68 1.76 -0.60
N ALA A 223 -30.11 2.96 -0.52
CA ALA A 223 -30.65 4.14 -1.20
C ALA A 223 -30.68 3.97 -2.74
N LYS A 224 -29.62 3.40 -3.34
CA LYS A 224 -29.54 3.18 -4.78
C LYS A 224 -30.40 2.03 -5.29
N ARG A 225 -30.72 1.04 -4.44
CA ARG A 225 -31.73 0.00 -4.75
C ARG A 225 -33.14 0.59 -4.86
N GLU A 226 -33.46 1.56 -4.01
CA GLU A 226 -34.76 2.25 -4.03
C GLU A 226 -34.87 3.27 -5.17
N ALA A 227 -33.78 3.99 -5.44
CA ALA A 227 -33.71 5.02 -6.48
C ALA A 227 -32.38 4.96 -7.27
N PRO A 228 -32.29 4.08 -8.29
CA PRO A 228 -31.10 3.98 -9.14
C PRO A 228 -30.83 5.28 -9.90
N GLY A 229 -29.56 5.68 -9.97
CA GLY A 229 -29.08 6.85 -10.70
C GLY A 229 -28.10 6.50 -11.84
N PRO A 230 -27.61 7.51 -12.58
CA PRO A 230 -26.58 7.35 -13.59
C PRO A 230 -25.17 7.29 -12.95
N ASP A 231 -24.99 6.43 -11.96
CA ASP A 231 -23.75 6.27 -11.18
C ASP A 231 -23.28 4.82 -11.16
N LEU A 232 -21.99 4.61 -10.89
CA LEU A 232 -21.35 3.31 -10.87
C LEU A 232 -22.03 2.35 -9.89
N THR A 233 -22.43 2.86 -8.71
CA THR A 233 -23.09 2.06 -7.67
C THR A 233 -24.39 1.45 -8.19
N SER A 234 -25.22 2.26 -8.83
CA SER A 234 -26.49 1.85 -9.42
C SER A 234 -26.27 0.85 -10.56
N GLN A 235 -25.32 1.11 -11.45
CA GLN A 235 -25.00 0.19 -12.56
C GLN A 235 -24.49 -1.16 -12.03
N PHE A 236 -23.61 -1.15 -11.02
CA PHE A 236 -23.09 -2.38 -10.42
C PHE A 236 -24.20 -3.21 -9.76
N ILE A 237 -25.12 -2.57 -9.02
CA ILE A 237 -26.28 -3.24 -8.41
C ILE A 237 -27.16 -3.88 -9.48
N LEU A 238 -27.43 -3.15 -10.58
CA LEU A 238 -28.26 -3.64 -11.69
C LEU A 238 -27.60 -4.80 -12.46
N ASN A 239 -26.27 -4.82 -12.57
CA ASN A 239 -25.50 -5.89 -13.21
C ASN A 239 -25.32 -7.12 -12.30
N THR A 240 -25.73 -7.04 -11.03
CA THR A 240 -25.56 -8.12 -10.04
C THR A 240 -26.87 -8.46 -9.31
N PRO A 241 -27.99 -8.72 -10.01
CA PRO A 241 -29.29 -8.94 -9.37
C PRO A 241 -29.32 -10.19 -8.48
N ASP A 242 -28.45 -11.16 -8.75
CA ASP A 242 -28.36 -12.41 -7.99
C ASP A 242 -27.52 -12.28 -6.71
N LEU A 243 -26.82 -11.14 -6.51
CA LEU A 243 -26.03 -10.90 -5.31
C LEU A 243 -26.90 -10.37 -4.16
N THR A 244 -26.60 -10.85 -2.96
CA THR A 244 -27.16 -10.31 -1.72
C THR A 244 -26.70 -8.86 -1.49
N GLU A 245 -27.44 -8.14 -0.65
CA GLU A 245 -27.05 -6.77 -0.25
C GLU A 245 -25.67 -6.72 0.41
N GLU A 246 -25.37 -7.72 1.22
CA GLU A 246 -24.08 -7.88 1.89
C GLU A 246 -22.94 -8.07 0.87
N GLN A 247 -23.15 -8.92 -0.14
CA GLN A 247 -22.19 -9.12 -1.23
C GLN A 247 -21.99 -7.86 -2.07
N GLN A 248 -23.07 -7.16 -2.43
CA GLN A 248 -22.97 -5.90 -3.18
C GLN A 248 -22.23 -4.82 -2.39
N THR A 249 -22.53 -4.71 -1.10
CA THR A 249 -21.84 -3.79 -0.17
C THR A 249 -20.36 -4.12 -0.10
N ALA A 250 -20.02 -5.39 0.12
CA ALA A 250 -18.63 -5.86 0.21
C ALA A 250 -17.85 -5.60 -1.09
N ASP A 251 -18.48 -5.82 -2.24
CA ASP A 251 -17.87 -5.59 -3.55
C ASP A 251 -17.69 -4.09 -3.86
N LEU A 252 -18.65 -3.24 -3.51
CA LEU A 252 -18.53 -1.79 -3.66
C LEU A 252 -17.47 -1.20 -2.73
N MET A 253 -17.33 -1.72 -1.50
CA MET A 253 -16.23 -1.36 -0.62
C MET A 253 -14.87 -1.61 -1.28
N VAL A 254 -14.70 -2.76 -1.94
CA VAL A 254 -13.47 -3.07 -2.69
C VAL A 254 -13.23 -2.05 -3.81
N LEU A 255 -14.26 -1.71 -4.59
CA LEU A 255 -14.13 -0.75 -5.69
C LEU A 255 -13.76 0.66 -5.18
N MET A 256 -14.38 1.13 -4.09
CA MET A 256 -14.04 2.43 -3.49
C MET A 256 -12.63 2.43 -2.87
N ALA A 257 -12.25 1.34 -2.19
CA ALA A 257 -10.92 1.13 -1.65
C ALA A 257 -9.83 1.14 -2.73
N ALA A 258 -10.11 0.57 -3.90
CA ALA A 258 -9.19 0.61 -5.03
C ALA A 258 -9.12 2.00 -5.68
N ALA A 259 -10.21 2.77 -5.67
CA ALA A 259 -10.32 4.05 -6.35
C ALA A 259 -9.68 5.22 -5.59
N LEU A 260 -9.80 5.28 -4.26
CA LEU A 260 -9.46 6.50 -3.51
C LEU A 260 -8.02 6.47 -2.93
N PRO A 261 -7.67 5.67 -1.90
CA PRO A 261 -6.33 5.73 -1.31
C PRO A 261 -5.18 5.54 -2.31
N LEU A 262 -5.30 4.55 -3.20
CA LEU A 262 -4.24 4.23 -4.17
C LEU A 262 -4.00 5.37 -5.16
N THR A 263 -5.08 6.00 -5.64
CA THR A 263 -4.99 7.13 -6.56
C THR A 263 -4.41 8.35 -5.87
N SER A 264 -4.79 8.64 -4.62
CA SER A 264 -4.17 9.71 -3.83
C SER A 264 -2.67 9.51 -3.67
N TYR A 265 -2.21 8.30 -3.30
CA TYR A 265 -0.78 8.01 -3.21
C TYR A 265 -0.06 8.18 -4.56
N TRP A 266 -0.68 7.76 -5.66
CA TRP A 266 -0.09 7.91 -6.99
C TRP A 266 0.07 9.38 -7.38
N ILE A 267 -0.97 10.21 -7.16
CA ILE A 267 -0.91 11.66 -7.40
C ILE A 267 0.19 12.29 -6.54
N GLY A 268 0.20 11.98 -5.23
CA GLY A 268 1.17 12.55 -4.30
C GLY A 268 2.61 12.22 -4.64
N ASN A 269 2.91 10.94 -4.94
CA ASN A 269 4.25 10.53 -5.33
C ASN A 269 4.66 11.11 -6.70
N THR A 270 3.72 11.27 -7.63
CA THR A 270 3.98 11.93 -8.92
C THR A 270 4.33 13.40 -8.73
N LEU A 271 3.55 14.13 -7.93
CA LEU A 271 3.85 15.53 -7.60
C LEU A 271 5.19 15.64 -6.87
N ARG A 272 5.47 14.76 -5.91
CA ARG A 272 6.77 14.72 -5.23
C ARG A 272 7.91 14.55 -6.23
N LEU A 273 7.82 13.57 -7.12
CA LEU A 273 8.84 13.31 -8.14
C LEU A 273 9.05 14.55 -9.03
N MET A 274 7.96 15.14 -9.51
CA MET A 274 8.00 16.33 -10.38
C MET A 274 8.57 17.57 -9.68
N LEU A 275 8.36 17.72 -8.38
CA LEU A 275 8.81 18.88 -7.61
C LEU A 275 10.23 18.75 -7.06
N THR A 276 10.74 17.52 -6.92
CA THR A 276 12.02 17.27 -6.23
C THR A 276 13.11 16.67 -7.10
N ASP A 277 12.77 16.03 -8.24
CA ASP A 277 13.75 15.42 -9.14
C ASP A 277 14.01 16.33 -10.35
N GLU A 278 15.27 16.73 -10.55
CA GLU A 278 15.69 17.64 -11.62
C GLU A 278 15.35 17.13 -13.04
N ARG A 279 15.21 15.81 -13.23
CA ARG A 279 14.83 15.20 -14.52
C ARG A 279 13.39 15.53 -14.93
N PHE A 280 12.54 15.81 -13.94
CA PHE A 280 11.12 16.12 -14.11
C PHE A 280 10.80 17.57 -13.73
N ALA A 281 11.64 18.19 -12.91
CA ALA A 281 11.46 19.56 -12.46
C ALA A 281 11.52 20.56 -13.61
N MET A 282 10.69 21.60 -13.48
CA MET A 282 10.59 22.68 -14.45
C MET A 282 11.89 23.51 -14.50
N THR A 283 12.88 23.10 -15.28
CA THR A 283 13.93 24.02 -15.71
C THR A 283 13.44 24.84 -16.92
N LEU A 284 13.93 26.08 -17.03
CA LEU A 284 13.63 27.03 -18.11
C LEU A 284 14.14 26.54 -19.50
N SER A 285 14.89 25.44 -19.55
CA SER A 285 15.68 24.98 -20.70
C SER A 285 15.05 23.86 -21.54
N GLY A 286 13.77 23.54 -21.32
CA GLY A 286 12.94 22.88 -22.35
C GLY A 286 13.14 21.38 -22.62
N ASN A 287 14.00 20.67 -21.88
CA ASN A 287 14.23 19.23 -22.07
C ASN A 287 13.54 18.40 -20.98
N ARG A 288 12.20 18.31 -21.00
CA ARG A 288 11.39 17.68 -19.95
C ARG A 288 10.90 16.29 -20.34
N ARG A 289 10.91 15.38 -19.37
CA ARG A 289 10.01 14.21 -19.40
C ARG A 289 8.56 14.64 -19.14
N SER A 290 7.62 13.98 -19.77
CA SER A 290 6.18 14.24 -19.67
C SER A 290 5.61 13.83 -18.31
N ILE A 291 4.44 14.39 -17.95
CA ILE A 291 3.67 13.96 -16.77
C ILE A 291 3.39 12.46 -16.82
N GLY A 292 3.06 11.92 -18.00
CA GLY A 292 2.82 10.49 -18.19
C GLY A 292 4.05 9.63 -17.88
N GLU A 293 5.26 10.11 -18.21
CA GLU A 293 6.50 9.43 -17.82
C GLU A 293 6.74 9.48 -16.31
N ALA A 294 6.43 10.59 -15.65
CA ALA A 294 6.53 10.70 -14.18
C ALA A 294 5.56 9.73 -13.49
N MET A 295 4.31 9.69 -13.94
CA MET A 295 3.28 8.78 -13.46
C MET A 295 3.73 7.31 -13.60
N ASN A 296 4.28 6.94 -14.75
CA ASN A 296 4.81 5.60 -14.99
C ASN A 296 6.03 5.29 -14.12
N GLU A 297 6.96 6.25 -13.95
CA GLU A 297 8.13 6.06 -13.10
C GLU A 297 7.73 5.83 -11.64
N VAL A 298 6.71 6.53 -11.14
CA VAL A 298 6.15 6.29 -9.81
C VAL A 298 5.55 4.90 -9.68
N LEU A 299 4.79 4.40 -10.66
CA LEU A 299 4.26 3.03 -10.61
C LEU A 299 5.38 1.98 -10.51
N TRP A 300 6.54 2.27 -11.11
CA TRP A 300 7.71 1.40 -11.02
C TRP A 300 8.50 1.57 -9.74
N ALA A 301 8.72 2.78 -9.25
CA ALA A 301 9.64 3.07 -8.15
C ALA A 301 8.95 3.15 -6.78
N ASP A 302 7.74 3.69 -6.73
CA ASP A 302 6.97 3.99 -5.52
C ASP A 302 5.47 3.68 -5.74
N SER A 303 5.19 2.44 -6.18
CA SER A 303 3.83 1.92 -6.38
C SER A 303 2.91 2.24 -5.18
N PRO A 304 1.68 2.72 -5.41
CA PRO A 304 0.69 3.00 -4.36
C PRO A 304 0.41 1.82 -3.43
N LEU A 305 0.51 0.60 -3.96
CA LEU A 305 0.43 -0.64 -3.19
C LEU A 305 1.73 -1.42 -3.38
N GLN A 306 2.53 -1.48 -2.31
CA GLN A 306 3.83 -2.16 -2.31
C GLN A 306 3.68 -3.66 -2.01
N ASN A 307 2.83 -3.99 -1.02
CA ASN A 307 2.60 -5.36 -0.59
C ASN A 307 1.11 -5.70 -0.76
N LEU A 308 0.84 -6.86 -1.36
CA LEU A 308 -0.50 -7.42 -1.56
C LEU A 308 -0.57 -8.81 -0.93
N ILE A 309 -1.28 -8.92 0.20
CA ILE A 309 -1.51 -10.17 0.91
C ILE A 309 -2.71 -10.93 0.33
N GLY A 310 -2.76 -12.23 0.60
CA GLY A 310 -3.94 -13.04 0.27
C GLY A 310 -3.77 -13.95 -0.95
N ARG A 311 -2.57 -14.46 -1.22
CA ARG A 311 -2.36 -15.57 -2.17
C ARG A 311 -2.01 -16.85 -1.44
N TYR A 312 -2.79 -17.90 -1.63
CA TYR A 312 -2.69 -19.16 -0.89
C TYR A 312 -2.41 -20.31 -1.86
N ALA A 313 -1.32 -21.04 -1.63
CA ALA A 313 -1.00 -22.22 -2.43
C ALA A 313 -2.05 -23.31 -2.20
N THR A 314 -2.68 -23.83 -3.27
CA THR A 314 -3.70 -24.89 -3.19
C THR A 314 -3.09 -26.28 -3.03
N ARG A 315 -1.79 -26.41 -3.31
CA ARG A 315 -0.98 -27.64 -3.26
C ARG A 315 0.48 -27.29 -3.03
N ASP A 316 1.27 -28.28 -2.61
CA ASP A 316 2.72 -28.13 -2.46
C ASP A 316 3.32 -27.66 -3.79
N THR A 317 4.03 -26.53 -3.75
CA THR A 317 4.50 -25.86 -4.96
C THR A 317 5.90 -25.30 -4.76
N ALA A 318 6.81 -25.61 -5.68
CA ALA A 318 8.10 -24.95 -5.75
C ALA A 318 7.97 -23.64 -6.54
N LEU A 319 8.53 -22.55 -6.00
CA LEU A 319 8.58 -21.23 -6.63
C LEU A 319 10.03 -20.72 -6.66
N GLY A 320 10.46 -20.18 -7.81
CA GLY A 320 11.85 -19.75 -8.00
C GLY A 320 12.86 -20.90 -8.02
N ALA A 321 14.13 -20.62 -7.72
CA ALA A 321 15.25 -21.57 -7.77
C ALA A 321 15.27 -22.59 -6.61
N GLY A 322 14.10 -23.18 -6.29
CA GLY A 322 13.99 -24.32 -5.36
C GLY A 322 13.34 -24.02 -4.01
N ALA A 323 12.72 -22.85 -3.80
CA ALA A 323 11.93 -22.63 -2.58
C ALA A 323 10.65 -23.46 -2.66
N SER A 324 10.53 -24.49 -1.81
CA SER A 324 9.31 -25.28 -1.66
C SER A 324 8.39 -24.58 -0.67
N ALA A 325 7.34 -23.94 -1.18
CA ALA A 325 6.25 -23.48 -0.34
C ALA A 325 5.33 -24.69 -0.07
N PRO A 326 5.13 -25.10 1.20
CA PRO A 326 4.13 -26.12 1.50
C PRO A 326 2.76 -25.63 1.05
N ALA A 327 1.90 -26.56 0.66
CA ALA A 327 0.48 -26.35 0.41
C ALA A 327 -0.05 -25.47 1.55
N THR A 328 -0.93 -24.52 1.24
CA THR A 328 -1.61 -23.63 2.19
C THR A 328 -0.79 -22.51 2.83
N SER A 329 0.49 -22.36 2.49
CA SER A 329 1.28 -21.20 2.93
C SER A 329 0.95 -19.93 2.12
N SER A 330 0.87 -18.78 2.81
CA SER A 330 0.57 -17.49 2.19
C SER A 330 1.80 -16.95 1.46
N SER A 331 1.63 -16.56 0.20
CA SER A 331 2.66 -15.92 -0.64
C SER A 331 2.35 -14.42 -0.83
N LEU A 332 3.39 -13.59 -0.91
CA LEU A 332 3.23 -12.13 -0.85
C LEU A 332 4.28 -11.35 -1.66
N ALA A 333 3.82 -10.71 -2.73
CA ALA A 333 4.13 -9.37 -3.28
C ALA A 333 5.54 -8.77 -3.54
N TRP A 334 5.48 -7.84 -4.50
CA TRP A 334 6.47 -7.24 -5.39
C TRP A 334 7.12 -5.95 -4.87
N PRO A 335 8.45 -5.91 -4.67
CA PRO A 335 9.19 -4.66 -4.51
C PRO A 335 9.47 -3.99 -5.88
N PRO A 336 9.55 -2.65 -5.93
CA PRO A 336 9.96 -1.91 -7.11
C PRO A 336 11.36 -2.36 -7.60
N PRO A 337 11.63 -2.42 -8.91
CA PRO A 337 13.00 -2.61 -9.39
C PRO A 337 13.87 -1.47 -8.86
N THR A 338 15.06 -1.80 -8.40
CA THR A 338 16.13 -0.83 -8.14
C THR A 338 16.25 0.14 -9.32
N PRO A 339 16.42 1.45 -9.08
CA PRO A 339 16.57 2.42 -10.16
C PRO A 339 17.70 1.96 -11.07
N ILE A 340 17.40 1.87 -12.37
CA ILE A 340 18.37 1.55 -13.41
C ILE A 340 19.44 2.65 -13.33
N ARG A 341 20.62 2.33 -12.80
CA ARG A 341 21.82 3.10 -13.10
C ARG A 341 22.14 2.86 -14.56
N CYS A 342 21.63 3.73 -15.43
CA CYS A 342 22.10 3.80 -16.81
C CYS A 342 23.58 4.17 -16.78
N CYS A 343 24.42 3.20 -17.16
CA CYS A 343 25.84 3.40 -17.39
C CYS A 343 26.04 4.55 -18.39
N GLY A 344 26.67 5.62 -17.94
CA GLY A 344 27.28 6.67 -18.77
C GLY A 344 28.75 6.81 -18.40
N PRO A 345 29.64 7.18 -19.35
CA PRO A 345 31.06 6.88 -19.30
C PRO A 345 31.78 7.71 -18.23
N THR A 346 32.76 7.08 -17.60
CA THR A 346 33.74 7.72 -16.72
C THR A 346 34.58 8.75 -17.48
N PRO A 347 34.88 9.92 -16.89
CA PRO A 347 36.15 10.58 -17.12
C PRO A 347 36.87 10.91 -15.80
N PRO A 348 38.16 11.31 -15.86
CA PRO A 348 39.16 10.87 -14.89
C PRO A 348 39.28 11.78 -13.66
N SER A 349 39.92 11.18 -12.65
CA SER A 349 40.39 11.72 -11.39
C SER A 349 40.94 13.16 -11.43
N ALA A 350 40.52 14.01 -10.47
CA ALA A 350 41.38 15.01 -9.86
C ALA A 350 40.85 15.54 -8.51
N ARG A 351 41.63 15.25 -7.46
CA ARG A 351 41.99 16.05 -6.27
C ARG A 351 40.91 16.63 -5.33
N ALA A 352 40.91 16.03 -4.14
CA ALA A 352 40.80 16.59 -2.79
C ALA A 352 40.50 18.10 -2.62
N GLY A 353 39.40 18.37 -1.93
CA GLY A 353 39.09 19.64 -1.27
C GLY A 353 38.19 19.37 -0.06
N THR A 354 38.80 19.33 1.11
CA THR A 354 38.16 19.09 2.41
C THR A 354 37.25 20.25 2.77
N THR A 355 35.95 20.02 2.99
CA THR A 355 35.12 20.93 3.81
C THR A 355 34.05 20.14 4.54
N ARG A 356 34.21 20.03 5.87
CA ARG A 356 33.17 19.58 6.80
C ARG A 356 32.06 20.62 6.83
N MET A 357 30.81 20.21 6.62
CA MET A 357 29.65 20.95 7.12
C MET A 357 28.66 20.00 7.79
N SER A 358 28.41 20.33 9.05
CA SER A 358 27.40 19.85 9.99
C SER A 358 26.05 19.51 9.35
N ALA A 359 25.57 18.28 9.55
CA ALA A 359 24.17 17.90 9.34
C ALA A 359 23.38 18.16 10.63
N SER A 360 22.37 19.03 10.54
CA SER A 360 21.40 19.31 11.59
C SER A 360 19.99 19.14 11.04
N ALA A 361 19.22 18.33 11.77
CA ALA A 361 17.78 18.39 12.04
C ALA A 361 16.71 18.08 10.96
N ALA A 362 15.65 17.45 11.49
CA ALA A 362 14.29 17.23 11.01
C ALA A 362 14.13 16.10 9.96
N VAL A 363 13.26 15.10 10.13
CA VAL A 363 11.83 15.22 10.47
C VAL A 363 11.39 14.03 11.33
N THR A 364 10.71 14.30 12.44
CA THR A 364 9.87 13.35 13.17
C THR A 364 8.54 14.03 13.40
N THR A 365 7.49 13.60 12.70
CA THR A 365 6.11 13.81 13.17
C THR A 365 5.25 12.64 12.70
N ALA A 366 5.02 11.68 13.60
CA ALA A 366 3.84 10.85 13.56
C ALA A 366 2.66 11.74 14.01
N ALA A 367 1.73 12.04 13.11
CA ALA A 367 0.54 12.81 13.45
C ALA A 367 -0.50 11.86 14.06
N ARG A 368 -0.81 12.10 15.33
CA ARG A 368 -2.02 11.63 16.02
C ARG A 368 -3.24 12.26 15.33
N TRP A 369 -4.21 11.45 14.98
CA TRP A 369 -5.53 11.88 14.57
C TRP A 369 -6.25 12.55 15.76
N ALA A 370 -6.57 13.84 15.62
CA ALA A 370 -7.47 14.54 16.53
C ALA A 370 -8.55 15.25 15.69
N VAL A 371 -9.76 14.71 15.73
CA VAL A 371 -10.96 15.29 15.15
C VAL A 371 -11.23 16.67 15.81
N PRO A 372 -11.31 17.78 15.06
CA PRO A 372 -11.53 19.09 15.67
C PRO A 372 -13.01 19.30 16.00
N ARG A 373 -13.36 19.34 17.29
CA ARG A 373 -14.63 19.96 17.75
C ARG A 373 -14.48 21.48 17.74
N ARG A 374 -15.35 22.19 17.00
CA ARG A 374 -15.47 23.66 17.07
C ARG A 374 -15.98 24.12 18.45
N PRO A 375 -15.57 25.31 18.96
CA PRO A 375 -15.83 25.72 20.34
C PRO A 375 -17.19 26.41 20.51
N GLY A 376 -17.98 25.89 21.45
CA GLY A 376 -19.06 26.59 22.13
C GLY A 376 -18.55 27.24 23.43
N SER A 377 -19.22 28.31 23.85
CA SER A 377 -18.78 29.35 24.77
C SER A 377 -18.62 28.99 26.27
N SER A 378 -17.61 29.62 26.87
CA SER A 378 -17.52 30.08 28.28
C SER A 378 -17.42 29.06 29.44
N ARG A 379 -16.28 29.02 30.12
CA ARG A 379 -16.04 29.66 31.44
C ARG A 379 -14.69 29.22 32.04
N ARG A 380 -14.04 30.19 32.67
CA ARG A 380 -12.73 30.13 33.34
C ARG A 380 -12.65 29.03 34.41
N ARG A 381 -11.50 28.34 34.50
CA ARG A 381 -10.81 28.07 35.78
C ARG A 381 -9.31 27.78 35.55
N ARG A 382 -8.51 28.36 36.45
CA ARG A 382 -7.04 28.34 36.51
C ARG A 382 -6.55 27.11 37.29
N SER A 383 -5.44 26.52 36.83
CA SER A 383 -4.40 25.82 37.63
C SER A 383 -3.37 25.21 36.66
N ARG A 384 -2.22 25.86 36.38
CA ARG A 384 -0.88 25.77 37.03
C ARG A 384 -0.21 24.37 37.00
N CYS A 385 1.12 24.43 36.74
CA CYS A 385 2.19 23.41 36.75
C CYS A 385 2.46 22.72 35.40
N CYS A 386 3.68 22.51 34.92
CA CYS A 386 5.03 23.02 35.21
C CYS A 386 5.92 22.65 34.00
N TRP A 387 6.96 23.44 33.72
CA TRP A 387 7.92 23.29 32.61
C TRP A 387 8.90 22.12 32.82
N THR A 388 9.41 21.50 31.75
CA THR A 388 10.87 21.45 31.47
C THR A 388 11.17 21.03 30.02
N ALA A 389 12.14 21.73 29.43
CA ALA A 389 12.70 21.52 28.09
C ALA A 389 13.93 20.59 28.16
N PHE A 390 14.32 19.97 27.03
CA PHE A 390 15.73 19.89 26.66
C PHE A 390 15.91 19.80 25.14
N ARG A 391 16.78 20.68 24.65
CA ARG A 391 17.37 20.72 23.30
C ARG A 391 18.55 19.74 23.26
N THR A 392 18.71 19.02 22.15
CA THR A 392 19.74 19.25 21.11
C THR A 392 19.45 18.36 19.93
#